data_AF-A0A024FJX1-F1
#
_entry.id   AF-A0A024FJX1-F1
#
_cell.length_a   1.000
_cell.length_b   1.000
_cell.length_c   1.000
_cell.angle_alpha   90.00
_cell.angle_beta   90.00
_cell.angle_gamma   90.00
#
_symmetry.space_group_name_H-M   'P 1'
#
loop_
_entity.id
_entity.type
_entity.pdbx_description
1 polymer ?
#
loop_
_entity_poly.entity_id
_entity_poly.type
_entity_poly.pdbx_seq_one_letter_code
_entity_poly.pdbx_strand_id
1 'polypeptide(L)'
;MKFKFYLLVFFLLCQFSFAQNLEIPEAVKTHIKARVDNGFNPSVSLAYIDGGDVSYFNYGKTEVNNGKHVNENSVYEIGSISKVFTTILLADEVLRGNMKLSDPVSKYLPNTFTIPQRNEKVITLKDLATHTSGLPRMPDNFSPADINNPFADYKVSQLYEFLISYKLPRDIALAWHFANNNLITWHNGGTGGYRAFAGFLNNTKRGVVVLTNSTFSVDQIGLKLLDATINLELPKKSEFPDVVSVSNEILDTYIGVYQLAPEFTITISRIDNELYAQATGQSKFQVFPSAENEFFLRVVEASVTFNKDADGKVDSLILHQGGQDMPAPKIE
;
A
#
# COMPACT_ATOMS: atom_id res chain seq x y z
N MET A 1 70.54 -51.12 22.30
CA MET A 1 69.06 -51.02 22.26
C MET A 1 68.58 -49.96 23.24
N LYS A 2 68.15 -48.79 22.75
CA LYS A 2 67.31 -47.83 23.51
C LYS A 2 66.37 -47.16 22.51
N PHE A 3 65.13 -47.64 22.44
CA PHE A 3 64.06 -47.01 21.67
C PHE A 3 63.53 -45.81 22.46
N LYS A 4 63.54 -44.61 21.87
CA LYS A 4 62.83 -43.44 22.42
C LYS A 4 61.43 -43.41 21.82
N PHE A 5 60.43 -43.51 22.69
CA PHE A 5 59.02 -43.36 22.38
C PHE A 5 58.73 -41.85 22.23
N TYR A 6 58.30 -41.40 21.04
CA TYR A 6 57.73 -40.06 20.87
C TYR A 6 56.21 -40.18 20.99
N LEU A 7 55.66 -39.63 22.08
CA LEU A 7 54.23 -39.50 22.30
C LEU A 7 53.73 -38.31 21.47
N LEU A 8 53.10 -38.58 20.33
CA LEU A 8 52.45 -37.55 19.50
C LEU A 8 51.05 -37.29 20.09
N VAL A 9 50.90 -36.21 20.86
CA VAL A 9 49.59 -35.74 21.34
C VAL A 9 48.92 -34.97 20.21
N PHE A 10 47.92 -35.58 19.58
CA PHE A 10 47.07 -34.93 18.58
C PHE A 10 46.02 -34.08 19.29
N PHE A 11 46.24 -32.76 19.39
CA PHE A 11 45.22 -31.83 19.88
C PHE A 11 44.19 -31.62 18.76
N LEU A 12 43.02 -32.28 18.89
CA LEU A 12 41.86 -32.02 18.04
C LEU A 12 41.28 -30.65 18.43
N LEU A 13 41.71 -29.59 17.75
CA LEU A 13 41.07 -28.27 17.84
C LEU A 13 39.70 -28.36 17.16
N CYS A 14 38.66 -28.70 17.93
CA CYS A 14 37.28 -28.41 17.54
C CYS A 14 37.14 -26.88 17.44
N GLN A 15 37.24 -26.36 16.23
CA GLN A 15 36.81 -25.01 15.91
C GLN A 15 35.30 -24.96 16.13
N PHE A 16 34.86 -24.43 17.27
CA PHE A 16 33.48 -24.00 17.43
C PHE A 16 33.29 -22.79 16.52
N SER A 17 32.81 -23.02 15.30
CA SER A 17 32.22 -21.96 14.49
C SER A 17 30.92 -21.56 15.18
N PHE A 18 30.96 -20.51 15.99
CA PHE A 18 29.75 -19.82 16.41
C PHE A 18 29.11 -19.27 15.14
N ALA A 19 27.88 -19.72 14.84
CA ALA A 19 27.05 -19.06 13.85
C ALA A 19 26.98 -17.58 14.25
N GLN A 20 27.50 -16.68 13.42
CA GLN A 20 27.30 -15.26 13.63
C GLN A 20 25.80 -15.03 13.44
N ASN A 21 25.12 -14.61 14.51
CA ASN A 21 23.73 -14.17 14.38
C ASN A 21 23.69 -13.09 13.30
N LEU A 22 22.78 -13.24 12.34
CA LEU A 22 22.62 -12.28 11.28
C LEU A 22 22.09 -10.97 11.90
N GLU A 23 22.94 -9.96 12.01
CA GLU A 23 22.62 -8.69 12.69
C GLU A 23 22.28 -7.59 11.68
N ILE A 24 21.33 -6.73 12.03
CA ILE A 24 21.06 -5.48 11.30
C ILE A 24 21.87 -4.32 11.89
N PRO A 25 22.17 -3.25 11.11
CA PRO A 25 22.93 -2.11 11.62
C PRO A 25 22.28 -1.44 12.84
N GLU A 26 23.07 -1.05 13.84
CA GLU A 26 22.58 -0.39 15.06
C GLU A 26 21.80 0.90 14.79
N ALA A 27 22.14 1.63 13.72
CA ALA A 27 21.38 2.80 13.29
C ALA A 27 19.92 2.45 12.93
N VAL A 28 19.69 1.27 12.33
CA VAL A 28 18.35 0.78 11.99
C VAL A 28 17.60 0.38 13.25
N LYS A 29 18.25 -0.35 14.17
CA LYS A 29 17.65 -0.71 15.48
C LYS A 29 17.23 0.52 16.27
N THR A 30 18.12 1.50 16.37
CA THR A 30 17.89 2.77 17.07
C THR A 30 16.73 3.54 16.44
N HIS A 31 16.68 3.59 15.11
CA HIS A 31 15.61 4.25 14.38
C HIS A 31 14.25 3.58 14.61
N ILE A 32 14.17 2.26 14.51
CA ILE A 32 12.93 1.51 14.78
C ILE A 32 12.46 1.75 16.22
N LYS A 33 13.39 1.66 17.18
CA LYS A 33 13.07 1.92 18.60
C LYS A 33 12.53 3.34 18.79
N ALA A 34 13.17 4.35 18.18
CA ALA A 34 12.70 5.73 18.26
C ALA A 34 11.29 5.91 17.67
N ARG A 35 10.95 5.20 16.59
CA ARG A 35 9.58 5.24 16.04
C ARG A 35 8.53 4.69 17.01
N VAL A 36 8.87 3.63 17.74
CA VAL A 36 8.00 3.04 18.76
C VAL A 36 7.89 3.94 19.98
N ASP A 37 9.03 4.38 20.54
CA ASP A 37 9.08 5.20 21.76
C ASP A 37 8.36 6.55 21.57
N ASN A 38 8.44 7.16 20.39
CA ASN A 38 7.77 8.44 20.09
C ASN A 38 6.30 8.28 19.66
N GLY A 39 5.78 7.04 19.64
CA GLY A 39 4.38 6.75 19.32
C GLY A 39 4.01 6.90 17.84
N PHE A 40 4.98 6.82 16.92
CA PHE A 40 4.67 6.73 15.48
C PHE A 40 4.13 5.35 15.12
N ASN A 41 4.74 4.31 15.67
CA ASN A 41 4.35 2.94 15.40
C ASN A 41 4.08 2.23 16.73
N PRO A 42 2.88 1.69 17.00
CA PRO A 42 2.66 0.88 18.21
C PRO A 42 3.59 -0.34 18.25
N SER A 43 3.82 -0.97 17.11
CA SER A 43 4.88 -1.97 16.91
C SER A 43 5.54 -1.91 15.54
N VAL A 44 6.75 -2.48 15.48
CA VAL A 44 7.43 -2.84 14.23
C VAL A 44 8.03 -4.23 14.41
N SER A 45 7.69 -5.15 13.52
CA SER A 45 8.28 -6.50 13.43
C SER A 45 9.06 -6.61 12.13
N LEU A 46 10.31 -7.08 12.22
CA LEU A 46 11.23 -7.13 11.09
C LEU A 46 11.85 -8.52 10.99
N ALA A 47 11.85 -9.10 9.78
CA ALA A 47 12.65 -10.26 9.43
C ALA A 47 13.74 -9.84 8.46
N TYR A 48 14.99 -10.17 8.80
CA TYR A 48 16.17 -9.96 7.96
C TYR A 48 16.69 -11.31 7.52
N ILE A 49 16.81 -11.50 6.21
CA ILE A 49 17.08 -12.79 5.57
C ILE A 49 18.40 -12.69 4.83
N ASP A 50 19.30 -13.65 5.03
CA ASP A 50 20.52 -13.81 4.24
C ASP A 50 20.74 -15.29 3.95
N GLY A 51 20.46 -15.71 2.71
CA GLY A 51 20.56 -17.12 2.36
C GLY A 51 19.44 -17.94 2.98
N GLY A 52 19.82 -18.90 3.83
CA GLY A 52 18.88 -19.73 4.59
C GLY A 52 18.62 -19.20 6.01
N ASP A 53 19.39 -18.20 6.45
CA ASP A 53 19.33 -17.69 7.81
C ASP A 53 18.35 -16.52 7.91
N VAL A 54 17.58 -16.51 9.00
CA VAL A 54 16.59 -15.47 9.29
C VAL A 54 16.76 -14.98 10.73
N SER A 55 16.90 -13.67 10.88
CA SER A 55 16.88 -12.99 12.18
C SER A 55 15.65 -12.11 12.31
N TYR A 56 15.08 -12.08 13.52
CA TYR A 56 13.87 -11.32 13.82
C TYR A 56 14.17 -10.20 14.81
N PHE A 57 13.66 -9.00 14.53
CA PHE A 57 13.79 -7.83 15.37
C PHE A 57 12.39 -7.25 15.62
N ASN A 58 11.92 -7.34 16.85
CA ASN A 58 10.54 -7.05 17.22
C ASN A 58 10.49 -5.97 18.31
N TYR A 59 9.75 -4.89 18.04
CA TYR A 59 9.65 -3.74 18.92
C TYR A 59 8.20 -3.35 19.13
N GLY A 60 7.87 -2.93 20.35
CA GLY A 60 6.55 -2.41 20.68
C GLY A 60 5.52 -3.49 21.03
N LYS A 61 4.24 -3.16 20.83
CA LYS A 61 3.10 -3.94 21.28
C LYS A 61 1.97 -4.00 20.25
N THR A 62 1.12 -5.01 20.36
CA THR A 62 -0.05 -5.20 19.48
C THR A 62 -1.06 -4.04 19.56
N GLU A 63 -1.07 -3.29 20.66
CA GLU A 63 -1.93 -2.13 20.91
C GLU A 63 -1.18 -1.13 21.81
N VAL A 64 -1.55 0.16 21.74
CA VAL A 64 -0.87 1.26 22.46
C VAL A 64 -0.95 1.10 23.99
N ASN A 65 -2.14 0.83 24.53
CA ASN A 65 -2.36 0.86 25.98
C ASN A 65 -2.26 -0.54 26.62
N ASN A 66 -2.94 -1.55 26.04
CA ASN A 66 -3.10 -2.88 26.65
C ASN A 66 -2.56 -4.02 25.78
N GLY A 67 -1.68 -3.72 24.82
CA GLY A 67 -1.13 -4.71 23.90
C GLY A 67 -0.09 -5.64 24.51
N LYS A 68 0.08 -6.82 23.91
CA LYS A 68 1.18 -7.73 24.20
C LYS A 68 2.42 -7.34 23.41
N HIS A 69 3.61 -7.64 23.92
CA HIS A 69 4.83 -7.49 23.12
C HIS A 69 4.76 -8.35 21.87
N VAL A 70 5.13 -7.76 20.73
CA VAL A 70 5.15 -8.46 19.45
C VAL A 70 6.39 -9.35 19.35
N ASN A 71 6.28 -10.40 18.56
CA ASN A 71 7.34 -11.37 18.28
C ASN A 71 7.23 -11.85 16.83
N GLU A 72 8.09 -12.77 16.42
CA GLU A 72 8.14 -13.36 15.08
C GLU A 72 6.86 -14.11 14.67
N ASN A 73 6.00 -14.46 15.62
CA ASN A 73 4.71 -15.13 15.39
C ASN A 73 3.52 -14.16 15.44
N SER A 74 3.76 -12.86 15.61
CA SER A 74 2.69 -11.85 15.63
C SER A 74 2.12 -11.65 14.22
N VAL A 75 0.79 -11.64 14.12
CA VAL A 75 0.07 -11.54 12.84
C VAL A 75 -0.21 -10.07 12.51
N TYR A 76 0.02 -9.70 11.25
CA TYR A 76 -0.27 -8.38 10.71
C TYR A 76 -0.99 -8.52 9.38
N GLU A 77 -1.80 -7.53 9.03
CA GLU A 77 -2.34 -7.44 7.68
C GLU A 77 -1.27 -6.98 6.69
N ILE A 78 -1.09 -7.75 5.61
CA ILE A 78 -0.04 -7.49 4.60
C ILE A 78 -0.56 -6.73 3.37
N GLY A 79 -1.87 -6.47 3.32
CA GLY A 79 -2.52 -5.72 2.24
C GLY A 79 -2.10 -6.17 0.84
N SER A 80 -1.66 -5.23 0.01
CA SER A 80 -1.29 -5.46 -1.38
C SER A 80 -0.11 -6.40 -1.62
N ILE A 81 0.69 -6.78 -0.60
CA ILE A 81 1.66 -7.87 -0.74
C ILE A 81 0.96 -9.17 -1.16
N SER A 82 -0.33 -9.35 -0.82
CA SER A 82 -1.14 -10.50 -1.28
C SER A 82 -1.13 -10.68 -2.81
N LYS A 83 -0.99 -9.60 -3.59
CA LYS A 83 -0.90 -9.66 -5.06
C LYS A 83 0.32 -10.44 -5.53
N VAL A 84 1.44 -10.34 -4.80
CA VAL A 84 2.65 -11.11 -5.07
C VAL A 84 2.39 -12.61 -4.95
N PHE A 85 1.71 -13.03 -3.89
CA PHE A 85 1.35 -14.44 -3.72
C PHE A 85 0.43 -14.92 -4.85
N THR A 86 -0.55 -14.11 -5.25
CA THR A 86 -1.41 -14.42 -6.40
C THR A 86 -0.62 -14.55 -7.71
N THR A 87 0.36 -13.69 -7.97
CA THR A 87 1.17 -13.78 -9.19
C THR A 87 2.17 -14.93 -9.15
N ILE A 88 2.65 -15.35 -7.98
CA ILE A 88 3.43 -16.58 -7.81
C ILE A 88 2.60 -17.82 -8.15
N LEU A 89 1.34 -17.88 -7.69
CA LEU A 89 0.43 -18.99 -8.05
C LEU A 89 0.18 -19.04 -9.56
N LEU A 90 -0.01 -17.88 -10.21
CA LEU A 90 -0.10 -17.81 -11.66
C LEU A 90 1.18 -18.31 -12.34
N ALA A 91 2.35 -17.94 -11.83
CA ALA A 91 3.63 -18.39 -12.39
C ALA A 91 3.81 -19.92 -12.24
N ASP A 92 3.41 -20.51 -11.11
CA ASP A 92 3.42 -21.97 -10.90
C ASP A 92 2.51 -22.68 -11.92
N GLU A 93 1.29 -22.19 -12.13
CA GLU A 93 0.36 -22.75 -13.13
C GLU A 93 0.90 -22.62 -14.57
N VAL A 94 1.62 -21.53 -14.87
CA VAL A 94 2.30 -21.36 -16.17
C VAL A 94 3.45 -22.36 -16.34
N LEU A 95 4.26 -22.58 -15.30
CA LEU A 95 5.35 -23.55 -15.32
C LEU A 95 4.85 -25.00 -15.42
N ARG A 96 3.71 -25.32 -14.82
CA ARG A 96 3.02 -26.61 -14.97
C ARG A 96 2.40 -26.81 -16.35
N GLY A 97 2.31 -25.75 -17.16
CA GLY A 97 1.69 -25.79 -18.49
C GLY A 97 0.17 -25.71 -18.48
N ASN A 98 -0.45 -25.45 -17.33
CA ASN A 98 -1.91 -25.33 -17.18
C ASN A 98 -2.43 -23.99 -17.71
N MET A 99 -1.59 -22.94 -17.67
CA MET A 99 -1.90 -21.60 -18.14
C MET A 99 -0.78 -21.01 -18.99
N LYS A 100 -1.06 -19.96 -19.76
CA LYS A 100 -0.07 -19.11 -20.42
C LYS A 100 -0.31 -17.66 -20.04
N LEU A 101 0.76 -16.90 -19.82
CA LEU A 101 0.65 -15.45 -19.60
C LEU A 101 -0.03 -14.73 -20.78
N SER A 102 0.11 -15.24 -21.99
CA SER A 102 -0.54 -14.72 -23.19
C SER A 102 -1.99 -15.21 -23.38
N ASP A 103 -2.52 -16.05 -22.50
CA ASP A 103 -3.92 -16.48 -22.61
C ASP A 103 -4.84 -15.27 -22.40
N PRO A 104 -5.87 -15.10 -23.24
CA PRO A 104 -6.89 -14.09 -23.00
C PRO A 104 -7.69 -14.45 -21.74
N VAL A 105 -8.06 -13.46 -20.94
CA VAL A 105 -8.83 -13.69 -19.70
C VAL A 105 -10.17 -14.37 -20.00
N SER A 106 -10.77 -14.08 -21.16
CA SER A 106 -12.04 -14.70 -21.61
C SER A 106 -11.98 -16.22 -21.71
N LYS A 107 -10.79 -16.82 -21.91
CA LYS A 107 -10.60 -18.29 -21.90
C LYS A 107 -11.02 -18.93 -20.58
N TYR A 108 -10.93 -18.19 -19.47
CA TYR A 108 -11.19 -18.67 -18.12
C TYR A 108 -12.54 -18.19 -17.55
N LEU A 109 -13.34 -17.52 -18.37
CA LEU A 109 -14.70 -17.10 -18.02
C LEU A 109 -15.73 -17.87 -18.86
N PRO A 110 -17.00 -17.94 -18.40
CA PRO A 110 -18.05 -18.53 -19.21
C PRO A 110 -18.19 -17.81 -20.57
N ASN A 111 -18.49 -18.57 -21.63
CA ASN A 111 -18.55 -18.06 -23.02
C ASN A 111 -19.65 -17.01 -23.27
N THR A 112 -20.51 -16.77 -22.28
CA THR A 112 -21.55 -15.73 -22.30
C THR A 112 -21.01 -14.33 -21.98
N PHE A 113 -19.74 -14.20 -21.60
CA PHE A 113 -19.13 -12.94 -21.18
C PHE A 113 -18.18 -12.36 -22.23
N THR A 114 -18.45 -11.13 -22.64
CA THR A 114 -17.54 -10.32 -23.45
C THR A 114 -16.76 -9.40 -22.52
N ILE A 115 -15.44 -9.57 -22.47
CA ILE A 115 -14.52 -8.68 -21.74
C ILE A 115 -14.22 -7.44 -22.59
N PRO A 116 -13.93 -6.27 -21.98
CA PRO A 116 -13.59 -5.06 -22.72
C PRO A 116 -12.36 -5.27 -23.58
N GLN A 117 -12.39 -4.71 -24.78
CA GLN A 117 -11.27 -4.70 -25.70
C GLN A 117 -11.07 -3.27 -26.20
N ARG A 118 -9.81 -2.93 -26.52
CA ARG A 118 -9.46 -1.64 -27.10
C ARG A 118 -8.57 -1.88 -28.30
N ASN A 119 -8.92 -1.31 -29.46
CA ASN A 119 -8.16 -1.45 -30.70
C ASN A 119 -7.83 -2.92 -31.03
N GLU A 120 -8.83 -3.80 -30.94
CA GLU A 120 -8.70 -5.27 -31.18
C GLU A 120 -7.79 -6.01 -30.20
N LYS A 121 -7.21 -5.32 -29.20
CA LYS A 121 -6.39 -5.94 -28.15
C LYS A 121 -7.27 -6.46 -27.02
N VAL A 122 -7.13 -7.75 -26.74
CA VAL A 122 -7.77 -8.45 -25.61
C VAL A 122 -6.93 -8.33 -24.33
N ILE A 123 -7.60 -8.36 -23.17
CA ILE A 123 -6.92 -8.44 -21.88
C ILE A 123 -6.40 -9.88 -21.68
N THR A 124 -5.11 -10.02 -21.36
CA THR A 124 -4.45 -11.30 -21.08
C THR A 124 -4.19 -11.50 -19.58
N LEU A 125 -3.80 -12.71 -19.17
CA LEU A 125 -3.34 -12.96 -17.79
C LEU A 125 -2.09 -12.16 -17.44
N LYS A 126 -1.18 -11.96 -18.40
CA LYS A 126 -0.05 -11.04 -18.27
C LYS A 126 -0.58 -9.67 -17.88
N ASP A 127 -1.58 -9.18 -18.60
CA ASP A 127 -2.15 -7.87 -18.37
C ASP A 127 -2.76 -7.70 -16.98
N LEU A 128 -3.36 -8.71 -16.38
CA LEU A 128 -3.81 -8.60 -14.99
C LEU A 128 -2.64 -8.59 -14.00
N ALA A 129 -1.69 -9.51 -14.19
CA ALA A 129 -0.53 -9.68 -13.30
C ALA A 129 0.40 -8.46 -13.28
N THR A 130 0.33 -7.64 -14.33
CA THR A 130 1.13 -6.45 -14.50
C THR A 130 0.32 -5.18 -14.27
N HIS A 131 -0.91 -5.25 -13.75
CA HIS A 131 -1.85 -4.14 -13.81
C HIS A 131 -2.04 -3.56 -15.22
N THR A 132 -1.59 -4.25 -16.29
CA THR A 132 -1.72 -3.91 -17.72
C THR A 132 -3.02 -4.16 -18.44
N SER A 133 -4.10 -4.32 -17.70
CA SER A 133 -5.42 -4.49 -18.28
C SER A 133 -6.07 -3.19 -18.73
N GLY A 134 -5.78 -2.05 -18.08
CA GLY A 134 -6.49 -0.79 -18.28
C GLY A 134 -7.81 -0.74 -17.51
N LEU A 135 -8.10 -1.74 -16.67
CA LEU A 135 -9.22 -1.71 -15.75
C LEU A 135 -8.98 -0.62 -14.69
N PRO A 136 -10.06 -0.02 -14.15
CA PRO A 136 -9.97 0.96 -13.08
C PRO A 136 -9.53 0.26 -11.79
N ARG A 137 -9.17 1.06 -10.80
CA ARG A 137 -8.83 0.53 -9.46
C ARG A 137 -10.00 -0.25 -8.85
N MET A 138 -11.22 0.27 -9.02
CA MET A 138 -12.46 -0.30 -8.54
C MET A 138 -13.52 -0.26 -9.65
N PRO A 139 -14.42 -1.25 -9.72
CA PRO A 139 -15.58 -1.20 -10.59
C PRO A 139 -16.40 0.09 -10.42
N ASP A 140 -16.95 0.64 -11.50
CA ASP A 140 -17.78 1.87 -11.45
C ASP A 140 -19.15 1.63 -10.81
N ASN A 141 -19.62 0.38 -10.80
CA ASN A 141 -20.81 -0.09 -10.09
C ASN A 141 -20.52 -0.55 -8.65
N PHE A 142 -19.35 -0.22 -8.10
CA PHE A 142 -18.98 -0.58 -6.73
C PHE A 142 -19.55 0.42 -5.71
N SER A 143 -20.58 -0.01 -4.98
CA SER A 143 -21.23 0.77 -3.92
C SER A 143 -21.46 -0.10 -2.68
N PRO A 144 -20.48 -0.19 -1.76
CA PRO A 144 -20.54 -1.11 -0.63
C PRO A 144 -21.59 -0.70 0.40
N ALA A 145 -22.44 -1.64 0.83
CA ALA A 145 -23.39 -1.40 1.92
C ALA A 145 -22.72 -1.30 3.31
N ASP A 146 -21.57 -1.96 3.51
CA ASP A 146 -20.78 -1.92 4.74
C ASP A 146 -19.34 -1.47 4.45
N ILE A 147 -18.94 -0.34 5.00
CA ILE A 147 -17.59 0.22 4.81
C ILE A 147 -16.50 -0.62 5.49
N ASN A 148 -16.85 -1.40 6.52
CA ASN A 148 -15.90 -2.27 7.22
C ASN A 148 -15.75 -3.63 6.53
N ASN A 149 -16.70 -4.00 5.66
CA ASN A 149 -16.62 -5.18 4.80
C ASN A 149 -17.12 -4.84 3.38
N PRO A 150 -16.34 -4.06 2.61
CA PRO A 150 -16.84 -3.43 1.38
C PRO A 150 -17.10 -4.42 0.23
N PHE A 151 -16.76 -5.70 0.40
CA PHE A 151 -17.04 -6.74 -0.58
C PHE A 151 -18.15 -7.70 -0.14
N ALA A 152 -18.76 -7.52 1.03
CA ALA A 152 -19.76 -8.43 1.59
C ALA A 152 -20.94 -8.68 0.66
N ASP A 153 -21.33 -7.65 -0.09
CA ASP A 153 -22.49 -7.59 -0.96
C ASP A 153 -22.12 -7.51 -2.45
N TYR A 154 -20.84 -7.44 -2.80
CA TYR A 154 -20.39 -7.37 -4.19
C TYR A 154 -20.37 -8.76 -4.83
N LYS A 155 -21.39 -9.04 -5.64
CA LYS A 155 -21.61 -10.36 -6.26
C LYS A 155 -20.82 -10.53 -7.55
N VAL A 156 -20.57 -11.79 -7.90
CA VAL A 156 -19.98 -12.18 -9.19
C VAL A 156 -20.76 -11.60 -10.38
N SER A 157 -22.09 -11.51 -10.29
CA SER A 157 -22.93 -10.88 -11.34
C SER A 157 -22.60 -9.40 -11.54
N GLN A 158 -22.35 -8.64 -10.47
CA GLN A 158 -21.98 -7.23 -10.56
C GLN A 158 -20.58 -7.06 -11.14
N LEU A 159 -19.64 -7.95 -10.81
CA LEU A 159 -18.33 -7.99 -11.48
C LEU A 159 -18.47 -8.21 -12.98
N TYR A 160 -19.36 -9.12 -13.39
CA TYR A 160 -19.60 -9.37 -14.81
C TYR A 160 -20.27 -8.22 -15.53
N GLU A 161 -21.29 -7.59 -14.93
CA GLU A 161 -21.91 -6.37 -15.46
C GLU A 161 -20.88 -5.28 -15.71
N PHE A 162 -20.01 -5.03 -14.73
CA PHE A 162 -18.90 -4.09 -14.84
C PHE A 162 -17.94 -4.44 -15.98
N LEU A 163 -17.48 -5.70 -16.05
CA LEU A 163 -16.58 -6.12 -17.12
C LEU A 163 -17.25 -6.03 -18.50
N ILE A 164 -18.56 -6.16 -18.63
CA ILE A 164 -19.24 -6.00 -19.92
C ILE A 164 -19.30 -4.52 -20.34
N SER A 165 -19.50 -3.59 -19.40
CA SER A 165 -19.76 -2.18 -19.70
C SER A 165 -18.50 -1.31 -19.81
N TYR A 166 -17.40 -1.69 -19.16
CA TYR A 166 -16.25 -0.82 -18.97
C TYR A 166 -15.39 -0.63 -20.23
N LYS A 167 -14.76 0.56 -20.38
CA LYS A 167 -13.82 0.88 -21.47
C LYS A 167 -12.44 1.25 -20.91
N LEU A 168 -11.39 0.66 -21.47
CA LEU A 168 -10.03 0.78 -20.95
C LEU A 168 -9.39 2.14 -21.33
N PRO A 169 -8.84 2.95 -20.39
CA PRO A 169 -8.34 4.29 -20.70
C PRO A 169 -6.81 4.42 -20.89
N ARG A 170 -5.99 3.38 -20.65
CA ARG A 170 -4.49 3.48 -20.71
C ARG A 170 -3.77 2.15 -20.96
N ASP A 171 -2.43 2.18 -21.14
CA ASP A 171 -1.45 1.06 -21.26
C ASP A 171 -0.46 1.05 -20.06
N ILE A 172 0.24 -0.06 -19.70
CA ILE A 172 0.68 -0.28 -18.28
C ILE A 172 1.99 -1.14 -18.04
N ALA A 173 2.36 -1.58 -16.78
CA ALA A 173 3.43 -2.56 -16.37
C ALA A 173 3.39 -3.30 -14.97
N LEU A 174 4.12 -4.45 -14.91
CA LEU A 174 4.43 -5.58 -13.95
C LEU A 174 4.12 -5.69 -12.42
N ALA A 175 3.30 -4.86 -11.76
CA ALA A 175 2.86 -5.02 -10.34
C ALA A 175 3.92 -5.16 -9.22
N TRP A 176 5.16 -5.53 -9.51
CA TRP A 176 6.31 -5.38 -8.63
C TRP A 176 6.92 -4.01 -8.83
N HIS A 177 7.39 -3.41 -7.74
CA HIS A 177 8.25 -2.26 -7.83
C HIS A 177 9.71 -2.73 -8.01
N PHE A 178 10.44 -2.00 -8.85
CA PHE A 178 11.88 -2.14 -8.98
C PHE A 178 12.56 -0.88 -8.46
N ALA A 179 13.71 -1.04 -7.81
CA ALA A 179 14.54 0.06 -7.34
C ALA A 179 16.03 -0.25 -7.56
N ASN A 180 16.86 0.78 -7.47
CA ASN A 180 18.32 0.70 -7.63
C ASN A 180 18.71 -0.07 -8.91
N ASN A 181 18.30 0.44 -10.07
CA ASN A 181 18.56 -0.18 -11.38
C ASN A 181 18.14 -1.67 -11.46
N ASN A 182 16.94 -1.99 -10.95
CA ASN A 182 16.40 -3.35 -10.87
C ASN A 182 17.23 -4.31 -10.01
N LEU A 183 18.10 -3.80 -9.13
CA LEU A 183 18.78 -4.62 -8.14
C LEU A 183 17.83 -5.07 -7.04
N ILE A 184 16.83 -4.24 -6.71
CA ILE A 184 15.84 -4.50 -5.66
C ILE A 184 14.49 -4.76 -6.31
N THR A 185 13.89 -5.90 -5.97
CA THR A 185 12.48 -6.21 -6.28
C THR A 185 11.70 -6.13 -4.98
N TRP A 186 10.64 -5.32 -4.93
CA TRP A 186 9.90 -5.10 -3.68
C TRP A 186 8.44 -4.75 -3.90
N HIS A 187 7.65 -4.92 -2.86
CA HIS A 187 6.24 -4.55 -2.83
C HIS A 187 5.86 -4.14 -1.41
N ASN A 188 4.93 -3.20 -1.27
CA ASN A 188 4.34 -2.82 0.01
C ASN A 188 2.85 -3.12 0.08
N GLY A 189 2.27 -2.99 1.25
CA GLY A 189 0.85 -3.16 1.46
C GLY A 189 0.35 -2.35 2.63
N GLY A 190 -0.93 -2.03 2.60
CA GLY A 190 -1.59 -1.38 3.71
C GLY A 190 -3.07 -1.64 3.70
N THR A 191 -3.60 -1.75 4.90
CA THR A 191 -5.02 -1.80 5.23
C THR A 191 -5.25 -0.88 6.43
N GLY A 192 -6.49 -0.71 6.89
CA GLY A 192 -6.82 0.22 7.99
C GLY A 192 -5.95 -0.02 9.22
N GLY A 193 -4.99 0.88 9.48
CA GLY A 193 -4.08 0.77 10.62
C GLY A 193 -2.89 -0.18 10.44
N TYR A 194 -2.63 -0.74 9.25
CA TYR A 194 -1.47 -1.62 9.01
C TYR A 194 -0.63 -1.17 7.81
N ARG A 195 0.68 -1.37 7.89
CA ARG A 195 1.61 -1.24 6.76
C ARG A 195 2.58 -2.41 6.75
N ALA A 196 2.94 -2.84 5.55
CA ALA A 196 3.87 -3.94 5.33
C ALA A 196 4.80 -3.64 4.15
N PHE A 197 6.02 -4.14 4.25
CA PHE A 197 7.05 -4.10 3.21
C PHE A 197 7.65 -5.49 3.04
N ALA A 198 7.88 -5.91 1.80
CA ALA A 198 8.72 -7.04 1.46
C ALA A 198 9.63 -6.69 0.28
N GLY A 199 10.93 -6.94 0.40
CA GLY A 199 11.90 -6.64 -0.65
C GLY A 199 13.10 -7.58 -0.65
N PHE A 200 13.68 -7.79 -1.82
CA PHE A 200 14.75 -8.76 -2.07
C PHE A 200 15.80 -8.18 -3.00
N LEU A 201 17.08 -8.51 -2.75
CA LEU A 201 18.17 -8.21 -3.67
C LEU A 201 18.29 -9.31 -4.73
N ASN A 202 18.17 -8.94 -6.01
CA ASN A 202 18.14 -9.89 -7.12
C ASN A 202 19.47 -10.62 -7.36
N ASN A 203 20.58 -10.05 -6.91
CA ASN A 203 21.92 -10.60 -7.09
C ASN A 203 22.42 -11.43 -5.88
N THR A 204 21.67 -11.44 -4.78
CA THR A 204 22.03 -12.19 -3.57
C THR A 204 20.82 -12.97 -3.08
N LYS A 205 20.95 -13.67 -1.94
CA LYS A 205 19.81 -14.28 -1.24
C LYS A 205 19.33 -13.42 -0.08
N ARG A 206 19.55 -12.11 -0.15
CA ARG A 206 19.17 -11.16 0.90
C ARG A 206 17.73 -10.70 0.72
N GLY A 207 16.97 -10.72 1.79
CA GLY A 207 15.59 -10.28 1.84
C GLY A 207 15.26 -9.54 3.13
N VAL A 208 14.24 -8.69 3.07
CA VAL A 208 13.76 -7.92 4.22
C VAL A 208 12.25 -7.91 4.20
N VAL A 209 11.65 -8.21 5.35
CA VAL A 209 10.22 -8.03 5.60
C VAL A 209 10.05 -7.13 6.81
N VAL A 210 9.21 -6.10 6.70
CA VAL A 210 8.90 -5.18 7.80
C VAL A 210 7.40 -5.01 7.91
N LEU A 211 6.85 -5.21 9.10
CA LEU A 211 5.41 -5.18 9.38
C LEU A 211 5.13 -4.21 10.54
N THR A 212 4.02 -3.47 10.46
CA THR A 212 3.57 -2.58 11.54
C THR A 212 2.05 -2.49 11.59
N ASN A 213 1.52 -2.34 12.81
CA ASN A 213 0.14 -1.98 13.13
C ASN A 213 -0.01 -0.45 13.25
N SER A 214 0.47 0.27 12.24
CA SER A 214 0.35 1.72 12.13
C SER A 214 0.04 2.14 10.69
N THR A 215 -0.45 3.36 10.50
CA THR A 215 -0.58 4.01 9.19
C THR A 215 0.75 4.58 8.67
N PHE A 216 1.75 4.78 9.54
CA PHE A 216 3.07 5.27 9.17
C PHE A 216 3.86 4.20 8.40
N SER A 217 4.26 4.52 7.16
CA SER A 217 4.99 3.60 6.28
C SER A 217 6.31 3.12 6.90
N VAL A 218 6.65 1.85 6.61
CA VAL A 218 7.91 1.19 7.00
C VAL A 218 8.84 0.96 5.81
N ASP A 219 8.48 1.46 4.62
CA ASP A 219 9.21 1.18 3.37
C ASP A 219 10.67 1.64 3.45
N GLN A 220 10.95 2.81 4.02
CA GLN A 220 12.32 3.31 4.20
C GLN A 220 13.19 2.39 5.07
N ILE A 221 12.62 1.73 6.08
CA ILE A 221 13.35 0.77 6.92
C ILE A 221 13.75 -0.43 6.07
N GLY A 222 12.80 -0.98 5.31
CA GLY A 222 13.01 -2.12 4.44
C GLY A 222 14.04 -1.83 3.34
N LEU A 223 13.88 -0.70 2.65
CA LEU A 223 14.79 -0.26 1.61
C LEU A 223 16.18 0.07 2.14
N LYS A 224 16.32 0.70 3.31
CA LYS A 224 17.63 0.97 3.94
C LYS A 224 18.47 -0.29 4.15
N LEU A 225 17.82 -1.40 4.50
CA LEU A 225 18.48 -2.69 4.73
C LEU A 225 18.91 -3.40 3.43
N LEU A 226 18.33 -3.00 2.30
CA LEU A 226 18.68 -3.49 0.96
C LEU A 226 19.62 -2.51 0.21
N ASP A 227 19.55 -1.23 0.55
CA ASP A 227 20.33 -0.14 -0.02
C ASP A 227 20.86 0.78 1.09
N ALA A 228 22.14 0.62 1.41
CA ALA A 228 22.79 1.37 2.48
C ALA A 228 22.86 2.89 2.22
N THR A 229 22.63 3.36 0.99
CA THR A 229 22.68 4.78 0.62
C THR A 229 21.44 5.56 1.08
N ILE A 230 20.35 4.87 1.37
CA ILE A 230 19.11 5.50 1.84
C ILE A 230 19.34 6.10 3.23
N ASN A 231 18.80 7.29 3.49
CA ASN A 231 18.82 7.88 4.82
C ASN A 231 17.51 7.57 5.55
N LEU A 232 17.61 7.27 6.84
CA LEU A 232 16.45 7.04 7.69
C LEU A 232 16.02 8.35 8.33
N GLU A 233 14.77 8.73 8.13
CA GLU A 233 14.15 9.90 8.75
C GLU A 233 12.96 9.47 9.58
N LEU A 234 12.82 10.05 10.78
CA LEU A 234 11.61 9.79 11.57
C LEU A 234 10.40 10.33 10.81
N PRO A 235 9.26 9.62 10.84
CA PRO A 235 8.04 10.15 10.26
C PRO A 235 7.70 11.51 10.91
N LYS A 236 7.03 12.37 10.16
CA LYS A 236 6.44 13.58 10.72
C LYS A 236 5.03 13.24 11.17
N LYS A 237 4.63 13.62 12.38
CA LYS A 237 3.21 13.56 12.76
C LYS A 237 2.50 14.59 11.91
N SER A 238 1.43 14.21 11.23
CA SER A 238 0.59 15.18 10.55
C SER A 238 0.01 16.11 11.60
N GLU A 239 0.32 17.39 11.47
CA GLU A 239 -0.33 18.45 12.23
C GLU A 239 -1.53 18.90 11.40
N PHE A 240 -2.71 18.80 11.98
CA PHE A 240 -3.94 19.23 11.34
C PHE A 240 -4.34 20.59 11.90
N PRO A 241 -4.90 21.48 11.07
CA PRO A 241 -5.47 22.72 11.56
C PRO A 241 -6.57 22.49 12.62
N ASP A 242 -6.82 23.51 13.42
CA ASP A 242 -7.99 23.52 14.31
C ASP A 242 -9.28 23.48 13.50
N VAL A 243 -10.29 22.78 14.03
CA VAL A 243 -11.61 22.69 13.40
C VAL A 243 -12.42 23.93 13.78
N VAL A 244 -12.92 24.64 12.77
CA VAL A 244 -13.81 25.80 12.95
C VAL A 244 -15.26 25.42 12.71
N SER A 245 -16.21 26.24 13.17
CA SER A 245 -17.64 26.03 12.87
C SER A 245 -18.00 26.73 11.57
N VAL A 246 -18.73 26.03 10.68
CA VAL A 246 -19.28 26.57 9.43
C VAL A 246 -20.77 26.27 9.41
N SER A 247 -21.60 27.26 9.05
CA SER A 247 -23.05 27.09 9.08
C SER A 247 -23.53 26.14 7.98
N ASN A 248 -24.64 25.45 8.22
CA ASN A 248 -25.19 24.51 7.24
C ASN A 248 -25.56 25.19 5.93
N GLU A 249 -26.00 26.45 5.96
CA GLU A 249 -26.32 27.24 4.77
C GLU A 249 -25.07 27.45 3.89
N ILE A 250 -23.90 27.63 4.50
CA ILE A 250 -22.63 27.73 3.77
C ILE A 250 -22.21 26.35 3.27
N LEU A 251 -22.29 25.32 4.12
CA LEU A 251 -21.93 23.94 3.73
C LEU A 251 -22.75 23.45 2.52
N ASP A 252 -24.04 23.80 2.47
CA ASP A 252 -24.93 23.46 1.36
C ASP A 252 -24.47 24.06 0.03
N THR A 253 -23.75 25.19 0.04
CA THR A 253 -23.20 25.78 -1.19
C THR A 253 -22.06 24.97 -1.79
N TYR A 254 -21.37 24.17 -0.98
CA TYR A 254 -20.23 23.33 -1.37
C TYR A 254 -20.64 21.95 -1.88
N ILE A 255 -21.91 21.55 -1.72
CA ILE A 255 -22.40 20.26 -2.24
C ILE A 255 -22.38 20.30 -3.77
N GLY A 256 -21.84 19.24 -4.39
CA GLY A 256 -21.80 19.10 -5.84
C GLY A 256 -20.74 18.15 -6.34
N VAL A 257 -20.61 18.06 -7.66
CA VAL A 257 -19.59 17.25 -8.34
C VAL A 257 -18.58 18.17 -8.98
N TYR A 258 -17.31 17.87 -8.76
CA TYR A 258 -16.20 18.68 -9.25
C TYR A 258 -15.23 17.84 -10.06
N GLN A 259 -14.84 18.34 -11.24
CA GLN A 259 -14.08 17.56 -12.22
C GLN A 259 -12.59 17.87 -12.15
N LEU A 260 -11.77 16.91 -11.69
CA LEU A 260 -10.31 17.04 -11.67
C LEU A 260 -9.67 16.61 -13.00
N ALA A 261 -10.27 15.61 -13.67
CA ALA A 261 -9.88 15.10 -14.98
C ALA A 261 -11.10 14.45 -15.69
N PRO A 262 -11.05 14.13 -17.00
CA PRO A 262 -12.20 13.66 -17.78
C PRO A 262 -13.00 12.49 -17.17
N GLU A 263 -12.35 11.60 -16.41
CA GLU A 263 -12.99 10.46 -15.72
C GLU A 263 -12.69 10.44 -14.21
N PHE A 264 -12.30 11.58 -13.65
CA PHE A 264 -11.97 11.70 -12.23
C PHE A 264 -12.63 12.92 -11.63
N THR A 265 -13.59 12.66 -10.75
CA THR A 265 -14.36 13.69 -10.04
C THR A 265 -14.18 13.55 -8.53
N ILE A 266 -14.43 14.65 -7.84
CA ILE A 266 -14.61 14.71 -6.39
C ILE A 266 -16.08 15.07 -6.16
N THR A 267 -16.81 14.18 -5.49
CA THR A 267 -18.18 14.44 -5.05
C THR A 267 -18.15 14.95 -3.63
N ILE A 268 -18.72 16.12 -3.39
CA ILE A 268 -18.93 16.70 -2.06
C ILE A 268 -20.38 16.49 -1.67
N SER A 269 -20.58 15.87 -0.51
CA SER A 269 -21.91 15.58 0.04
C SER A 269 -21.96 15.98 1.51
N ARG A 270 -23.16 16.26 2.03
CA ARG A 270 -23.38 16.52 3.45
C ARG A 270 -24.13 15.37 4.10
N ILE A 271 -23.67 14.95 5.29
CA ILE A 271 -24.39 14.04 6.17
C ILE A 271 -24.48 14.77 7.51
N ASP A 272 -25.70 14.98 8.00
CA ASP A 272 -25.97 15.84 9.15
C ASP A 272 -25.31 17.22 9.00
N ASN A 273 -24.36 17.58 9.86
CA ASN A 273 -23.70 18.89 9.85
C ASN A 273 -22.25 18.82 9.31
N GLU A 274 -21.92 17.77 8.57
CA GLU A 274 -20.54 17.48 8.16
C GLU A 274 -20.45 17.24 6.66
N LEU A 275 -19.39 17.77 6.04
CA LEU A 275 -19.09 17.49 4.65
C LEU A 275 -18.24 16.22 4.51
N TYR A 276 -18.49 15.52 3.41
CA TYR A 276 -17.79 14.33 3.00
C TYR A 276 -17.34 14.48 1.55
N ALA A 277 -16.08 14.15 1.29
CA ALA A 277 -15.50 14.09 -0.04
C ALA A 277 -15.35 12.64 -0.50
N GLN A 278 -15.69 12.38 -1.77
CA GLN A 278 -15.48 11.09 -2.40
C GLN A 278 -14.85 11.28 -3.79
N ALA A 279 -13.61 10.81 -3.94
CA ALA A 279 -12.97 10.74 -5.24
C ALA A 279 -13.42 9.47 -6.01
N THR A 280 -13.47 9.54 -7.34
CA THR A 280 -13.87 8.40 -8.20
C THR A 280 -13.10 7.12 -7.85
N GLY A 281 -13.84 6.05 -7.56
CA GLY A 281 -13.28 4.73 -7.22
C GLY A 281 -12.60 4.64 -5.84
N GLN A 282 -12.81 5.65 -4.97
CA GLN A 282 -12.32 5.67 -3.59
C GLN A 282 -13.47 5.66 -2.58
N SER A 283 -13.15 5.28 -1.33
CA SER A 283 -14.07 5.44 -0.21
C SER A 283 -14.36 6.92 0.04
N LYS A 284 -15.54 7.19 0.58
CA LYS A 284 -15.96 8.51 1.02
C LYS A 284 -15.38 8.80 2.41
N PHE A 285 -14.87 10.01 2.62
CA PHE A 285 -14.27 10.44 3.88
C PHE A 285 -14.79 11.81 4.31
N GLN A 286 -14.90 12.03 5.62
CA GLN A 286 -15.23 13.33 6.18
C GLN A 286 -14.13 14.35 5.87
N VAL A 287 -14.53 15.59 5.56
CA VAL A 287 -13.64 16.75 5.48
C VAL A 287 -13.95 17.71 6.64
N PHE A 288 -12.91 18.24 7.27
CA PHE A 288 -13.00 19.07 8.46
C PHE A 288 -12.71 20.52 8.12
N PRO A 289 -13.59 21.48 8.46
CA PRO A 289 -13.35 22.89 8.16
C PRO A 289 -12.19 23.45 9.00
N SER A 290 -11.20 24.06 8.35
CA SER A 290 -10.16 24.90 8.98
C SER A 290 -10.43 26.40 8.79
N ALA A 291 -11.23 26.75 7.78
CA ALA A 291 -11.78 28.07 7.52
C ALA A 291 -13.19 27.93 6.91
N GLU A 292 -13.86 29.05 6.59
CA GLU A 292 -15.20 29.01 5.95
C GLU A 292 -15.20 28.22 4.64
N ASN A 293 -14.13 28.34 3.84
CA ASN A 293 -14.00 27.73 2.52
C ASN A 293 -12.81 26.74 2.40
N GLU A 294 -12.12 26.43 3.50
CA GLU A 294 -10.99 25.50 3.51
C GLU A 294 -11.29 24.33 4.42
N PHE A 295 -11.07 23.11 3.90
CA PHE A 295 -11.34 21.88 4.61
C PHE A 295 -10.20 20.89 4.45
N PHE A 296 -9.83 20.17 5.50
CA PHE A 296 -8.75 19.17 5.46
C PHE A 296 -9.26 17.76 5.75
N LEU A 297 -8.49 16.75 5.32
CA LEU A 297 -8.74 15.36 5.64
C LEU A 297 -7.78 14.90 6.75
N ARG A 298 -8.28 14.07 7.68
CA ARG A 298 -7.43 13.43 8.70
C ARG A 298 -6.89 12.07 8.29
N VAL A 299 -7.52 11.45 7.29
CA VAL A 299 -7.16 10.11 6.79
C VAL A 299 -6.02 10.14 5.75
N VAL A 300 -5.79 11.30 5.16
CA VAL A 300 -4.73 11.58 4.19
C VAL A 300 -4.33 13.04 4.33
N GLU A 301 -3.06 13.36 4.17
CA GLU A 301 -2.56 14.75 4.19
C GLU A 301 -2.97 15.46 2.89
N ALA A 302 -4.21 15.93 2.87
CA ALA A 302 -4.79 16.70 1.79
C ALA A 302 -5.81 17.69 2.33
N SER A 303 -6.02 18.78 1.61
CA SER A 303 -7.08 19.75 1.86
C SER A 303 -7.79 20.15 0.57
N VAL A 304 -8.96 20.76 0.72
CA VAL A 304 -9.76 21.32 -0.35
C VAL A 304 -10.09 22.77 -0.03
N THR A 305 -9.96 23.64 -1.04
CA THR A 305 -10.37 25.04 -0.96
C THR A 305 -11.48 25.29 -1.95
N PHE A 306 -12.62 25.80 -1.51
CA PHE A 306 -13.74 26.18 -2.36
C PHE A 306 -13.60 27.62 -2.84
N ASN A 307 -13.79 27.84 -4.14
CA ASN A 307 -13.78 29.18 -4.74
C ASN A 307 -15.17 29.58 -5.19
N LYS A 308 -15.43 30.89 -5.15
CA LYS A 308 -16.65 31.52 -5.62
C LYS A 308 -16.36 32.31 -6.90
N ASP A 309 -17.30 32.32 -7.82
CA ASP A 309 -17.30 33.16 -9.01
C ASP A 309 -17.57 34.64 -8.67
N ALA A 310 -17.64 35.50 -9.69
CA ALA A 310 -17.91 36.93 -9.53
C ALA A 310 -19.31 37.22 -8.94
N ASP A 311 -20.25 36.29 -9.03
CA ASP A 311 -21.61 36.39 -8.48
C ASP A 311 -21.70 35.80 -7.06
N GLY A 312 -20.58 35.32 -6.50
CA GLY A 312 -20.49 34.74 -5.17
C GLY A 312 -20.95 33.28 -5.09
N LYS A 313 -21.18 32.60 -6.22
CA LYS A 313 -21.55 31.17 -6.25
C LYS A 313 -20.31 30.29 -6.31
N VAL A 314 -20.35 29.16 -5.61
CA VAL A 314 -19.24 28.21 -5.64
C VAL A 314 -19.15 27.56 -7.02
N ASP A 315 -18.03 27.78 -7.71
CA ASP A 315 -17.82 27.35 -9.09
C ASP A 315 -16.69 26.33 -9.25
N SER A 316 -15.89 26.13 -8.20
CA SER A 316 -14.74 25.23 -8.24
C SER A 316 -14.26 24.85 -6.83
N LEU A 317 -13.48 23.78 -6.76
CA LEU A 317 -12.55 23.54 -5.66
C LEU A 317 -11.11 23.46 -6.16
N ILE A 318 -10.16 23.59 -5.25
CA ILE A 318 -8.76 23.20 -5.45
C ILE A 318 -8.46 22.07 -4.47
N LEU A 319 -7.93 20.94 -4.97
CA LEU A 319 -7.37 19.87 -4.14
C LEU A 319 -5.89 20.16 -3.89
N HIS A 320 -5.50 20.30 -2.63
CA HIS A 320 -4.12 20.41 -2.20
C HIS A 320 -3.63 19.05 -1.72
N GLN A 321 -2.71 18.42 -2.44
CA GLN A 321 -2.18 17.11 -2.05
C GLN A 321 -0.76 16.91 -2.56
N GLY A 322 0.14 16.41 -1.70
CA GLY A 322 1.52 16.10 -2.09
C GLY A 322 2.32 17.33 -2.58
N GLY A 323 1.98 18.52 -2.07
CA GLY A 323 2.57 19.79 -2.50
C GLY A 323 2.09 20.30 -3.87
N GLN A 324 1.03 19.71 -4.43
CA GLN A 324 0.40 20.16 -5.67
C GLN A 324 -0.99 20.74 -5.42
N ASP A 325 -1.33 21.75 -6.20
CA ASP A 325 -2.65 22.37 -6.27
C ASP A 325 -3.34 21.94 -7.56
N MET A 326 -4.46 21.23 -7.42
CA MET A 326 -5.21 20.65 -8.54
C MET A 326 -6.60 21.29 -8.60
N PRO A 327 -6.83 22.26 -9.50
CA PRO A 327 -8.12 22.90 -9.65
C PRO A 327 -9.14 21.93 -10.27
N ALA A 328 -10.38 22.01 -9.79
CA ALA A 328 -11.49 21.18 -10.24
C ALA A 328 -12.76 22.04 -10.36
N PRO A 329 -13.19 22.41 -11.58
CA PRO A 329 -14.45 23.12 -11.80
C PRO A 329 -15.64 22.28 -11.30
N LYS A 330 -16.63 22.96 -10.74
CA LYS A 330 -17.92 22.39 -10.38
C LYS A 330 -18.72 22.13 -11.66
N ILE A 331 -19.19 20.91 -11.82
CA ILE A 331 -19.95 20.47 -13.00
C ILE A 331 -21.41 20.12 -12.67
N GLU A 332 -21.72 19.87 -11.39
CA GLU A 332 -23.07 19.62 -10.88
C GLU A 332 -23.29 20.28 -9.51
#